data_AF-A0A962ZMK3-F1
#
_entry.id   AF-A0A962ZMK3-F1
#
_cell.length_a   1.000
_cell.length_b   1.000
_cell.length_c   1.000
_cell.angle_alpha   90.00
_cell.angle_beta   90.00
_cell.angle_gamma   90.00
#
_symmetry.space_group_name_H-M   'P 1'
#
loop_
_entity.id
_entity.type
_entity.pdbx_description
1 polymer ?
#
loop_
_entity_poly.entity_id
_entity_poly.type
_entity_poly.pdbx_seq_one_letter_code
_entity_poly.pdbx_strand_id
1 'polypeptide(L)'
;MASQQQHNGTPLGELADLHRRIEVLAAGSNWPEVEALMAERNHVLEGVTGAQRPAALQAAQKSTDRLLALAKSARLELAGELAKLQRGRRATDIYRANR
;
A
#
# COMPACT_ATOMS: atom_id res chain seq x y z
N MET A 1 10.14 -3.44 -27.63
CA MET A 1 9.70 -4.59 -26.82
C MET A 1 8.46 -4.15 -26.05
N ALA A 2 7.27 -4.42 -26.60
CA ALA A 2 6.01 -4.08 -25.97
C ALA A 2 5.52 -5.29 -25.18
N SER A 3 5.67 -5.26 -23.87
CA SER A 3 5.09 -6.27 -22.99
C SER A 3 3.58 -6.10 -23.00
N GLN A 4 2.89 -6.95 -23.74
CA GLN A 4 1.44 -7.10 -23.67
C GLN A 4 1.08 -7.49 -22.24
N GLN A 5 0.58 -6.52 -21.46
CA GLN A 5 -0.15 -6.83 -20.25
C GLN A 5 -1.40 -7.58 -20.69
N GLN A 6 -1.41 -8.89 -20.46
CA GLN A 6 -2.59 -9.73 -20.57
C GLN A 6 -3.59 -9.24 -19.53
N HIS A 7 -4.41 -8.25 -19.88
CA HIS A 7 -5.64 -7.98 -19.14
C HIS A 7 -6.52 -9.21 -19.29
N ASN A 8 -6.50 -10.06 -18.27
CA ASN A 8 -7.50 -11.09 -18.10
C ASN A 8 -8.84 -10.36 -18.02
N GLY A 9 -9.61 -10.33 -19.12
CA GLY A 9 -10.86 -9.57 -19.29
C GLY A 9 -12.03 -10.04 -18.41
N THR A 10 -11.73 -10.57 -17.23
CA THR A 10 -12.69 -10.95 -16.19
C THR A 10 -12.49 -10.04 -14.98
N PRO A 11 -13.56 -9.67 -14.26
CA PRO A 11 -13.45 -8.82 -13.06
C PRO A 11 -12.50 -9.38 -11.99
N LEU A 12 -12.39 -10.70 -11.87
CA LEU A 12 -11.44 -11.35 -10.95
C LEU A 12 -9.97 -11.20 -11.37
N GLY A 13 -9.70 -11.24 -12.68
CA GLY A 13 -8.36 -11.00 -13.22
C GLY A 13 -7.91 -9.56 -12.98
N GLU A 14 -8.80 -8.61 -13.25
CA GLU A 14 -8.59 -7.19 -12.99
C GLU A 14 -8.35 -6.90 -11.49
N LEU A 15 -9.16 -7.50 -10.61
CA LEU A 15 -8.95 -7.39 -9.16
C LEU A 15 -7.59 -7.93 -8.72
N ALA A 16 -7.15 -9.08 -9.26
CA ALA A 16 -5.87 -9.66 -8.91
C ALA A 16 -4.69 -8.76 -9.33
N ASP A 17 -4.79 -8.11 -10.49
CA ASP A 17 -3.77 -7.18 -10.96
C ASP A 17 -3.76 -5.89 -10.13
N LEU A 18 -4.94 -5.36 -9.77
CA LEU A 18 -5.05 -4.22 -8.86
C LEU A 18 -4.44 -4.52 -7.49
N HIS A 19 -4.74 -5.69 -6.91
CA HIS A 19 -4.14 -6.12 -5.62
C HIS A 19 -2.62 -6.18 -5.72
N ARG A 20 -2.06 -6.75 -6.80
CA ARG A 20 -0.61 -6.82 -7.00
C ARG A 20 0.01 -5.42 -7.10
N ARG A 21 -0.58 -4.50 -7.86
CA ARG A 21 -0.09 -3.12 -8.01
C ARG A 21 -0.13 -2.37 -6.68
N ILE A 22 -1.24 -2.47 -5.93
CA ILE A 22 -1.38 -1.90 -4.58
C ILE A 22 -0.28 -2.41 -3.66
N GLU A 23 -0.06 -3.73 -3.61
CA GLU A 23 0.97 -4.33 -2.75
C GLU A 23 2.38 -3.83 -3.09
N VAL A 24 2.73 -3.73 -4.38
CA VAL A 24 4.03 -3.22 -4.83
C VAL A 24 4.24 -1.75 -4.43
N LEU A 25 3.23 -0.90 -4.64
CA LEU A 25 3.32 0.53 -4.31
C LEU A 25 3.34 0.77 -2.81
N ALA A 26 2.58 -0.01 -2.05
CA ALA A 26 2.61 0.03 -0.59
C ALA A 26 3.96 -0.40 -0.01
N ALA A 27 4.59 -1.43 -0.58
CA ALA A 27 5.95 -1.82 -0.21
C ALA A 27 6.98 -0.71 -0.51
N GLY A 28 6.75 0.09 -1.56
CA GLY A 28 7.51 1.29 -1.87
C GLY A 28 7.10 2.55 -1.11
N SER A 29 6.16 2.47 -0.16
CA SER A 29 5.59 3.61 0.57
C SER A 29 4.97 4.71 -0.33
N ASN A 30 4.54 4.38 -1.54
CA ASN A 30 3.82 5.30 -2.42
C ASN A 30 2.33 5.34 -2.05
N TRP A 31 2.03 5.84 -0.85
CA TRP A 31 0.69 5.86 -0.27
C TRP A 31 -0.37 6.64 -1.07
N PRO A 32 -0.05 7.77 -1.74
CA PRO A 32 -1.01 8.47 -2.59
C PRO A 32 -1.51 7.61 -3.76
N GLU A 33 -0.61 6.90 -4.43
CA GLU A 33 -0.98 6.01 -5.54
C GLU A 33 -1.74 4.78 -5.03
N VAL A 34 -1.38 4.26 -3.85
CA VAL A 34 -2.14 3.18 -3.18
C VAL A 34 -3.60 3.59 -2.96
N GLU A 35 -3.86 4.80 -2.49
CA GLU A 35 -5.22 5.31 -2.27
C GLU A 35 -6.02 5.36 -3.57
N ALA A 36 -5.42 5.87 -4.66
CA ALA A 36 -6.06 5.91 -5.98
C ALA A 36 -6.43 4.51 -6.48
N LEU A 37 -5.52 3.54 -6.37
CA LEU A 37 -5.78 2.15 -6.79
C LEU A 37 -6.78 1.42 -5.88
N MET A 38 -6.85 1.78 -4.60
CA MET A 38 -7.90 1.24 -3.72
C MET A 38 -9.29 1.73 -4.13
N ALA A 39 -9.42 2.98 -4.56
CA ALA A 39 -10.67 3.51 -5.10
C ALA A 39 -11.07 2.76 -6.38
N GLU A 40 -10.12 2.55 -7.30
CA GLU A 40 -10.32 1.74 -8.51
C GLU A 40 -10.76 0.31 -8.19
N ARG A 41 -10.08 -0.35 -7.24
CA ARG A 41 -10.42 -1.70 -6.76
C ARG A 41 -11.84 -1.77 -6.20
N ASN A 42 -12.28 -0.76 -5.47
CA ASN A 42 -13.63 -0.70 -4.92
C ASN A 42 -14.68 -0.54 -6.03
N HIS A 43 -14.39 0.27 -7.05
CA HIS A 43 -15.26 0.39 -8.22
C HIS A 43 -15.41 -0.94 -8.97
N VAL A 44 -14.32 -1.68 -9.17
CA VAL A 44 -14.38 -3.02 -9.79
C VAL A 44 -15.20 -4.00 -8.93
N LEU A 45 -15.03 -3.97 -7.60
CA LEU A 45 -15.81 -4.81 -6.69
C LEU A 45 -17.32 -4.56 -6.74
N GLU A 46 -17.74 -3.31 -6.94
CA GLU A 46 -19.16 -2.96 -7.10
C GLU A 46 -19.78 -3.67 -8.31
N GLY A 47 -19.00 -3.84 -9.39
CA GLY A 47 -19.39 -4.56 -10.60
C GLY A 47 -19.41 -6.09 -10.45
N VAL A 48 -18.79 -6.67 -9.42
CA VAL A 48 -18.77 -8.13 -9.23
C VAL A 48 -20.08 -8.61 -8.60
N THR A 49 -20.81 -9.43 -9.34
CA THR A 49 -22.10 -10.01 -8.94
C THR A 49 -22.12 -11.53 -9.13
N GLY A 50 -23.18 -12.18 -8.64
CA GLY A 50 -23.39 -13.61 -8.78
C GLY A 50 -22.36 -14.47 -8.05
N ALA A 51 -22.05 -15.64 -8.61
CA ALA A 51 -21.24 -16.68 -7.97
C ALA A 51 -19.79 -16.25 -7.67
N GLN A 52 -19.27 -15.22 -8.35
CA GLN A 52 -17.90 -14.74 -8.18
C GLN A 52 -17.74 -13.77 -6.99
N ARG A 53 -18.84 -13.17 -6.51
CA ARG A 53 -18.82 -12.13 -5.48
C ARG A 53 -18.15 -12.56 -4.17
N PRO A 54 -18.44 -13.76 -3.59
CA PRO A 54 -17.78 -14.18 -2.36
C PRO A 54 -16.26 -14.31 -2.51
N ALA A 55 -15.80 -14.89 -3.63
CA ALA A 55 -14.37 -15.04 -3.91
C ALA A 55 -13.67 -13.69 -4.10
N ALA A 56 -14.31 -12.75 -4.81
CA ALA A 56 -13.80 -11.39 -4.98
C ALA A 56 -13.68 -10.65 -3.64
N LEU A 57 -14.69 -10.74 -2.78
CA LEU A 57 -14.67 -10.13 -1.44
C LEU A 57 -13.60 -10.75 -0.54
N GLN A 58 -13.39 -12.07 -0.59
CA GLN A 58 -12.34 -12.73 0.18
C GLN A 58 -10.94 -12.34 -0.30
N ALA A 59 -10.71 -12.27 -1.63
CA ALA A 59 -9.45 -11.80 -2.20
C ALA A 59 -9.18 -10.35 -1.81
N ALA A 60 -10.22 -9.51 -1.89
CA ALA A 60 -10.21 -8.13 -1.46
C ALA A 60 -9.83 -7.98 0.02
N GLN A 61 -10.44 -8.76 0.92
CA GLN A 61 -10.12 -8.76 2.34
C GLN A 61 -8.65 -9.12 2.59
N LYS A 62 -8.17 -10.21 1.97
CA LYS A 62 -6.78 -10.66 2.10
C LYS A 62 -5.78 -9.60 1.63
N SER A 63 -6.07 -8.91 0.53
CA SER A 63 -5.24 -7.81 0.04
C SER A 63 -5.21 -6.64 1.04
N THR A 64 -6.37 -6.27 1.60
CA THR A 64 -6.45 -5.22 2.63
C THR A 64 -5.66 -5.59 3.89
N ASP A 65 -5.73 -6.83 4.37
CA ASP A 65 -4.99 -7.29 5.55
C ASP A 65 -3.47 -7.15 5.36
N ARG A 66 -2.98 -7.49 4.17
CA ARG A 66 -1.56 -7.31 3.80
C ARG A 66 -1.18 -5.83 3.75
N LEU A 67 -2.04 -4.99 3.20
CA LEU A 67 -1.82 -3.56 3.14
C LEU A 67 -1.71 -2.94 4.54
N LEU A 68 -2.56 -3.37 5.48
CA LEU A 68 -2.48 -2.95 6.88
C LEU A 68 -1.15 -3.35 7.53
N ALA A 69 -0.65 -4.55 7.23
CA ALA A 69 0.65 -5.00 7.72
C ALA A 69 1.81 -4.14 7.15
N LEU A 70 1.77 -3.81 5.86
CA LEU A 70 2.76 -2.94 5.23
C LEU A 70 2.72 -1.52 5.81
N ALA A 71 1.52 -0.95 5.98
CA ALA A 71 1.34 0.38 6.58
C ALA A 71 1.87 0.43 8.02
N LYS A 72 1.66 -0.65 8.80
CA LYS A 72 2.23 -0.78 10.14
C LYS A 72 3.76 -0.78 10.13
N SER A 73 4.38 -1.49 9.19
CA SER A 73 5.84 -1.50 9.02
C SER A 73 6.37 -0.11 8.68
N ALA A 74 5.79 0.54 7.67
CA ALA A 74 6.21 1.89 7.25
C ALA A 74 6.07 2.93 8.37
N ARG A 75 5.01 2.84 9.19
CA ARG A 75 4.84 3.70 10.37
C ARG A 75 5.95 3.50 11.40
N LEU A 76 6.38 2.26 11.63
CA LEU A 76 7.48 1.95 12.56
C LEU A 76 8.82 2.50 12.04
N GLU A 77 9.09 2.36 10.75
CA GLU A 77 10.27 2.91 10.10
C GLU A 77 10.32 4.44 10.22
N LEU A 78 9.21 5.12 9.90
CA LEU A 78 9.11 6.58 10.03
C LEU A 78 9.29 7.05 11.48
N ALA A 79 8.72 6.33 12.46
CA ALA A 79 8.92 6.63 13.87
C ALA A 79 10.39 6.48 14.29
N GLY A 80 11.09 5.48 13.76
CA GLY A 80 12.52 5.28 13.97
C GLY A 80 13.36 6.45 13.42
N GLU A 81 13.08 6.87 12.19
CA GLU A 81 13.75 8.02 11.57
C GLU A 81 13.50 9.32 12.34
N LEU A 82 12.25 9.58 12.74
CA LEU A 82 11.92 10.74 13.57
C LEU A 82 12.71 10.74 14.88
N ALA A 83 12.79 9.59 15.57
CA ALA A 83 13.55 9.48 16.81
C ALA A 83 15.05 9.73 16.59
N LYS A 84 15.63 9.29 15.47
CA LYS A 84 17.03 9.60 15.09
C LYS A 84 17.22 11.11 14.92
N LEU A 85 16.33 11.77 14.18
CA LEU A 85 16.38 13.23 13.96
C LEU A 85 16.29 14.01 15.27
N GLN A 86 15.38 13.62 16.18
CA GLN A 86 15.23 14.26 17.49
C GLN A 86 16.50 14.13 18.34
N ARG A 87 17.14 12.96 18.35
CA ARG A 87 18.42 12.76 19.05
C ARG A 87 19.53 13.62 18.44
N GLY A 88 19.63 13.68 17.11
CA GLY A 88 20.61 14.52 16.41
C GLY A 88 20.43 16.00 16.72
N ARG A 89 19.18 16.48 16.75
CA ARG A 89 18.86 17.86 17.16
C ARG A 89 19.30 18.13 18.60
N ARG A 90 18.91 17.26 19.55
CA ARG A 90 19.28 17.41 20.96
C ARG A 90 20.80 17.45 21.17
N ALA A 91 21.55 16.59 20.48
CA ALA A 91 23.01 16.57 20.57
C ALA A 91 23.63 17.89 20.04
N THR A 92 23.08 18.41 18.95
CA THR A 92 23.51 19.71 18.37
C THR A 92 23.24 20.87 19.33
N ASP A 93 22.06 20.88 19.95
CA ASP A 93 21.67 21.91 20.92
C ASP A 93 22.59 21.89 22.16
N ILE A 94 22.91 20.70 22.68
CA ILE A 94 23.86 20.52 23.79
C ILE A 94 25.25 21.02 23.39
N TYR A 95 25.74 20.68 22.19
CA TYR A 95 27.06 21.15 21.73
C TYR A 95 27.13 22.68 21.65
N ARG A 96 26.07 23.31 21.11
CA ARG A 96 26.00 24.78 21.01
C ARG A 96 25.94 25.47 22.36
N ALA A 97 25.28 24.87 23.35
CA ALA A 97 25.17 25.43 24.69
C ALA A 97 26.48 25.35 25.51
N ASN A 98 27.41 24.48 25.12
CA ASN A 98 28.69 24.27 25.80
C ASN A 98 29.90 24.87 25.05
N ARG A 99 29.66 25.74 24.06
CA ARG A 99 30.67 26.47 23.30
C ARG A 99 30.52 27.96 23.55
#